data_AF-A0A8H9GWU6-F1
#
_entry.id   AF-A0A8H9GWU6-F1
#
_cell.length_a   1.000
_cell.length_b   1.000
_cell.length_c   1.000
_cell.angle_alpha   90.00
_cell.angle_beta   90.00
_cell.angle_gamma   90.00
#
_symmetry.space_group_name_H-M   'P 1'
#
loop_
_entity.id
_entity.type
_entity.pdbx_description
1 polymer ?
#
loop_
_entity_poly.entity_id
_entity_poly.type
_entity_poly.pdbx_seq_one_letter_code
_entity_poly.pdbx_strand_id
1 'polypeptide(L)'
;MHLHCYVWSGIGAELRNEAERRPPLPPADPGPFTGSPLPPMRTCDWLLKPARRIDASPASPDDALAWLAERYRSMEGSFLRPADEARIGLGFRLETAREALRNGVDVQWGIWLTGGRFLTCGVVCCSPNRHADYRCPAS
;
A
#
# COMPACT_ATOMS: atom_id res chain seq x y z
N MET A 1 9.32 -7.21 -14.11
CA MET A 1 8.35 -6.30 -13.47
C MET A 1 8.98 -5.80 -12.19
N HIS A 2 8.98 -4.48 -11.96
CA HIS A 2 9.46 -3.92 -10.69
C HIS A 2 8.30 -3.75 -9.72
N LEU A 3 8.48 -4.13 -8.46
CA LEU A 3 7.46 -4.08 -7.41
C LEU A 3 8.01 -3.34 -6.19
N HIS A 4 7.17 -2.52 -5.57
CA HIS A 4 7.49 -1.88 -4.29
C HIS A 4 6.35 -2.06 -3.30
N CYS A 5 6.69 -2.48 -2.10
CA CYS A 5 5.77 -2.67 -0.99
C CYS A 5 5.79 -1.46 -0.06
N TYR A 6 4.62 -1.08 0.43
CA TYR A 6 4.43 0.03 1.35
C TYR A 6 3.49 -0.40 2.48
N VAL A 7 3.87 -0.11 3.72
CA VAL A 7 3.04 -0.32 4.90
C VAL A 7 2.93 0.98 5.70
N TRP A 8 1.73 1.22 6.21
CA TRP A 8 1.51 2.25 7.20
C TRP A 8 0.55 1.71 8.27
N SER A 9 0.89 1.93 9.54
CA SER A 9 0.02 1.62 10.66
C SER A 9 0.01 2.76 11.66
N GLY A 10 -1.09 3.49 11.73
CA GLY A 10 -1.21 4.70 12.54
C GLY A 10 -2.63 4.90 13.03
N ILE A 11 -2.93 6.13 13.48
CA ILE A 11 -4.27 6.48 13.95
C ILE A 11 -5.14 6.72 12.74
N GLY A 12 -6.28 6.03 12.62
CA GLY A 12 -7.13 6.11 11.44
C GLY A 12 -7.66 7.52 11.16
N ALA A 13 -7.76 8.38 12.18
CA ALA A 13 -8.13 9.79 12.03
C ALA A 13 -7.13 10.60 11.18
N GLU A 14 -5.85 10.21 11.15
CA GLU A 14 -4.80 10.87 10.36
C GLU A 14 -5.07 10.74 8.85
N LEU A 15 -5.78 9.68 8.43
CA LEU A 15 -6.18 9.48 7.04
C LEU A 15 -7.12 10.58 6.51
N ARG A 16 -7.71 11.40 7.38
CA ARG A 16 -8.52 12.56 6.97
C ARG A 16 -7.68 13.74 6.48
N ASN A 17 -6.37 13.72 6.68
CA ASN A 17 -5.48 14.78 6.19
C ASN A 17 -5.24 14.61 4.69
N GLU A 18 -6.13 15.17 3.86
CA GLU A 18 -6.02 15.04 2.40
C GLU A 18 -4.76 15.69 1.83
N ALA A 19 -4.31 16.82 2.40
CA ALA A 19 -3.13 17.54 1.89
C ALA A 19 -1.85 16.67 1.93
N GLU A 20 -1.75 15.78 2.90
CA GLU A 20 -0.63 14.84 3.03
C GLU A 20 -0.77 13.55 2.19
N ARG A 21 -1.97 13.30 1.65
CA ARG A 21 -2.32 12.07 0.92
C ARG A 21 -2.61 12.28 -0.56
N ARG A 22 -2.86 13.52 -0.99
CA ARG A 22 -3.12 13.87 -2.38
C ARG A 22 -1.90 14.57 -2.97
N PRO A 23 -1.27 14.02 -4.03
CA PRO A 23 -0.28 14.79 -4.76
C PRO A 23 -0.96 16.00 -5.40
N PRO A 24 -0.37 17.21 -5.33
CA PRO A 24 -0.92 18.37 -5.99
C PRO A 24 -0.74 18.26 -7.51
N LEU A 25 -1.60 18.95 -8.26
CA LEU A 25 -1.50 18.98 -9.72
C LEU A 25 -0.27 19.79 -10.14
N PRO A 26 0.58 19.28 -11.05
CA PRO A 26 1.66 20.07 -11.63
C PRO A 26 1.14 21.38 -12.24
N PRO A 27 1.89 22.49 -12.15
CA PRO A 27 3.28 22.61 -11.69
C PRO A 27 3.43 22.89 -10.18
N ALA A 28 2.41 22.66 -9.36
CA ALA A 28 2.44 23.01 -7.94
C ALA A 28 3.52 22.25 -7.16
N ASP A 29 4.06 22.90 -6.13
CA ASP A 29 4.98 22.28 -5.17
C ASP A 29 4.29 21.04 -4.56
N PRO A 30 4.91 19.84 -4.59
CA PRO A 30 4.38 18.65 -3.93
C PRO A 30 4.02 18.84 -2.45
N GLY A 31 4.57 19.87 -1.79
CA GLY A 31 4.17 20.26 -0.45
C GLY A 31 4.35 19.12 0.56
N PRO A 32 3.42 18.94 1.52
CA PRO A 32 3.60 17.95 2.58
C PRO A 32 3.46 16.49 2.08
N PHE A 33 2.95 16.27 0.87
CA PHE A 33 2.67 14.93 0.32
C PHE A 33 3.92 14.04 0.23
N THR A 34 5.03 14.54 -0.34
CA THR A 34 6.26 13.74 -0.56
C THR A 34 6.93 13.36 0.75
N GLY A 35 6.84 14.24 1.76
CA GLY A 35 7.37 14.00 3.10
C GLY A 35 6.48 13.08 3.94
N SER A 36 5.17 13.06 3.71
CA SER A 36 4.22 12.38 4.58
C SER A 36 4.39 10.85 4.60
N PRO A 37 4.32 10.20 5.78
CA PRO A 37 4.24 8.75 5.89
C PRO A 37 2.84 8.21 5.54
N LEU A 38 1.82 9.08 5.41
CA LEU A 38 0.46 8.64 5.19
C LEU A 38 0.29 7.99 3.81
N PRO A 39 -0.54 6.93 3.72
CA PRO A 39 -0.83 6.29 2.46
C PRO A 39 -1.55 7.27 1.52
N PRO A 40 -1.18 7.35 0.24
CA PRO A 40 -1.79 8.24 -0.72
C PRO A 40 -3.28 7.93 -0.96
N MET A 41 -3.99 8.83 -1.63
CA MET A 41 -5.37 8.61 -2.07
C MET A 41 -5.47 7.59 -3.21
N ARG A 42 -4.50 7.58 -4.14
CA ARG A 42 -4.36 6.55 -5.17
C ARG A 42 -3.13 5.71 -4.87
N THR A 43 -3.26 4.39 -4.94
CA THR A 43 -2.17 3.46 -4.61
C THR A 43 -0.90 3.70 -5.43
N CYS A 44 -1.02 4.01 -6.73
CA CYS A 44 0.13 4.29 -7.59
C CYS A 44 0.91 5.57 -7.19
N ASP A 45 0.29 6.52 -6.49
CA ASP A 45 0.95 7.76 -6.07
C ASP A 45 2.03 7.51 -4.99
N TRP A 46 2.13 6.29 -4.45
CA TRP A 46 3.30 5.89 -3.65
C TRP A 46 4.62 6.06 -4.43
N LEU A 47 4.62 5.87 -5.75
CA LEU A 47 5.82 6.04 -6.59
C LEU A 47 6.29 7.49 -6.68
N LEU A 48 5.43 8.46 -6.34
CA LEU A 48 5.78 9.87 -6.25
C LEU A 48 6.47 10.22 -4.92
N LYS A 49 6.41 9.32 -3.93
CA LYS A 49 7.14 9.49 -2.66
C LYS A 49 8.59 8.98 -2.80
N PRO A 50 9.54 9.53 -2.02
CA PRO A 50 10.95 9.15 -2.15
C PRO A 50 11.23 7.68 -1.79
N ALA A 51 12.31 7.10 -2.33
CA ALA A 51 12.69 5.70 -2.11
C ALA A 51 12.71 5.25 -0.65
N ARG A 52 13.06 6.14 0.29
CA ARG A 52 13.05 5.87 1.74
C ARG A 52 11.68 5.49 2.31
N ARG A 53 10.60 5.63 1.54
CA ARG A 53 9.25 5.19 1.88
C ARG A 53 8.95 3.77 1.44
N ILE A 54 9.81 3.13 0.64
CA ILE A 54 9.66 1.74 0.26
C ILE A 54 10.04 0.84 1.43
N ASP A 55 9.13 -0.03 1.84
CA ASP A 55 9.38 -1.00 2.92
C ASP A 55 10.03 -2.29 2.40
N ALA A 56 9.71 -2.69 1.16
CA ALA A 56 10.36 -3.81 0.49
C ALA A 56 10.30 -3.67 -1.04
N SER A 57 11.29 -4.22 -1.74
CA SER A 57 11.31 -4.32 -3.20
C SER A 57 11.44 -5.80 -3.60
N PRO A 58 10.33 -6.56 -3.61
CA PRO A 58 10.35 -7.99 -3.91
C PRO A 58 10.80 -8.26 -5.35
N ALA A 59 11.54 -9.36 -5.54
CA ALA A 59 12.04 -9.76 -6.86
C ALA A 59 10.93 -10.35 -7.75
N SER A 60 9.85 -10.87 -7.15
CA SER A 60 8.75 -11.52 -7.85
C SER A 60 7.38 -11.21 -7.23
N PRO A 61 6.26 -11.46 -7.94
CA PRO A 61 4.93 -11.41 -7.36
C PRO A 61 4.78 -12.34 -6.14
N ASP A 62 5.38 -13.53 -6.18
CA ASP A 62 5.26 -14.49 -5.09
C ASP A 62 5.98 -14.00 -3.83
N ASP A 63 7.13 -13.34 -3.97
CA ASP A 63 7.81 -12.67 -2.85
C ASP A 63 6.94 -11.53 -2.28
N ALA A 64 6.24 -10.79 -3.15
CA ALA A 64 5.31 -9.74 -2.71
C ALA A 64 4.09 -10.31 -1.97
N LEU A 65 3.56 -11.45 -2.42
CA LEU A 65 2.48 -12.18 -1.74
C LEU A 65 2.93 -12.72 -0.39
N ALA A 66 4.15 -13.25 -0.30
CA ALA A 66 4.74 -13.68 0.96
C ALA A 66 4.86 -12.50 1.95
N TRP A 67 5.35 -11.34 1.48
CA TRP A 67 5.41 -10.12 2.26
C TRP A 67 4.02 -9.68 2.75
N LEU A 68 3.02 -9.64 1.85
CA LEU A 68 1.64 -9.30 2.20
C LEU A 68 1.05 -10.24 3.26
N ALA A 69 1.27 -11.56 3.12
CA ALA A 69 0.81 -12.56 4.06
C ALA A 69 1.46 -12.38 5.45
N GLU A 70 2.74 -12.06 5.49
CA GLU A 70 3.45 -11.77 6.73
C GLU A 70 2.89 -10.53 7.44
N ARG A 71 2.65 -9.43 6.69
CA ARG A 71 2.05 -8.20 7.25
C ARG A 71 0.65 -8.47 7.79
N TYR A 72 -0.18 -9.22 7.08
CA TYR A 72 -1.51 -9.62 7.55
C TYR A 72 -1.44 -10.40 8.87
N ARG A 73 -0.64 -11.48 8.90
CA ARG A 73 -0.51 -12.35 10.09
C ARG A 73 0.02 -11.60 11.30
N SER A 74 0.98 -10.69 11.09
CA SER A 74 1.54 -9.87 12.18
C SER A 74 0.50 -8.98 12.89
N MET A 75 -0.64 -8.72 12.24
CA MET A 75 -1.68 -7.82 12.74
C MET A 75 -2.96 -8.54 13.18
N GLU A 76 -3.06 -9.87 13.01
CA GLU A 76 -4.27 -10.65 13.29
C GLU A 76 -4.79 -10.44 14.72
N GLY A 77 -3.89 -10.43 15.70
CA GLY A 77 -4.24 -10.21 17.11
C GLY A 77 -4.77 -8.80 17.42
N SER A 78 -4.69 -7.86 16.47
CA SER A 78 -5.14 -6.48 16.62
C SER A 78 -6.33 -6.12 15.74
N PHE A 79 -6.91 -7.06 15.00
CA PHE A 79 -8.06 -6.76 14.15
C PHE A 79 -9.25 -6.26 14.97
N LEU A 80 -9.88 -5.17 14.52
CA LEU A 80 -11.05 -4.60 15.19
C LEU A 80 -12.26 -5.56 15.12
N ARG A 81 -12.40 -6.26 13.99
CA ARG A 81 -13.49 -7.17 13.69
C ARG A 81 -12.91 -8.48 13.13
N PRO A 82 -12.29 -9.34 13.96
CA PRO A 82 -11.61 -10.54 13.47
C PRO A 82 -12.54 -11.51 12.74
N ALA A 83 -13.82 -11.61 13.14
CA ALA A 83 -14.81 -12.44 12.45
C ALA A 83 -15.14 -11.91 11.03
N ASP A 84 -15.23 -10.59 10.86
CA ASP A 84 -15.49 -9.98 9.55
C ASP A 84 -14.27 -10.14 8.63
N GLU A 85 -13.06 -9.95 9.16
CA GLU A 85 -11.83 -10.18 8.40
C GLU A 85 -11.67 -11.66 8.02
N ALA A 86 -11.99 -12.59 8.92
CA ALA A 86 -11.94 -14.03 8.65
C ALA A 86 -12.91 -14.49 7.55
N ARG A 87 -14.05 -13.80 7.38
CA ARG A 87 -15.02 -14.08 6.31
C ARG A 87 -14.48 -13.79 4.91
N ILE A 88 -13.60 -12.79 4.78
CA ILE A 88 -12.84 -12.56 3.54
C ILE A 88 -11.64 -13.52 3.52
N GLY A 89 -10.86 -13.51 4.59
CA GLY A 89 -9.74 -14.39 4.82
C GLY A 89 -8.49 -14.06 3.99
N LEU A 90 -7.34 -14.48 4.52
CA LEU A 90 -6.05 -14.26 3.86
C LEU A 90 -5.96 -14.98 2.50
N GLY A 91 -6.52 -16.19 2.38
CA GLY A 91 -6.46 -16.98 1.15
C GLY A 91 -7.08 -16.26 -0.04
N PHE A 92 -8.29 -15.73 0.12
CA PHE A 92 -8.97 -14.97 -0.93
C PHE A 92 -8.20 -13.70 -1.31
N ARG A 93 -7.73 -12.94 -0.30
CA ARG A 93 -6.93 -11.72 -0.53
C ARG A 93 -5.67 -12.02 -1.34
N LEU A 94 -4.98 -13.12 -1.05
CA LEU A 94 -3.77 -13.52 -1.77
C LEU A 94 -4.06 -13.96 -3.20
N GLU A 95 -5.17 -14.67 -3.44
CA GLU A 95 -5.56 -15.06 -4.81
C GLU A 95 -5.86 -13.83 -5.67
N THR A 96 -6.70 -12.92 -5.17
CA THR A 96 -7.01 -11.66 -5.87
C THR A 96 -5.75 -10.82 -6.08
N ALA A 97 -4.85 -10.76 -5.09
CA ALA A 97 -3.59 -10.03 -5.22
C ALA A 97 -2.68 -10.65 -6.29
N ARG A 98 -2.61 -11.98 -6.39
CA ARG A 98 -1.83 -12.68 -7.41
C ARG A 98 -2.31 -12.31 -8.81
N GLU A 99 -3.62 -12.38 -9.03
CA GLU A 99 -4.23 -12.02 -10.31
C GLU A 99 -3.98 -10.55 -10.66
N ALA A 100 -4.13 -9.64 -9.69
CA ALA A 100 -3.88 -8.21 -9.89
C ALA A 100 -2.42 -7.94 -10.30
N LEU A 101 -1.45 -8.44 -9.53
CA LEU A 101 -0.03 -8.18 -9.77
C LEU A 101 0.44 -8.75 -11.12
N ARG A 102 -0.04 -9.93 -11.51
CA ARG A 102 0.27 -10.52 -12.84
C ARG A 102 -0.21 -9.64 -14.00
N ASN A 103 -1.25 -8.83 -13.77
CA ASN A 103 -1.83 -7.93 -14.75
C ASN A 103 -1.35 -6.47 -14.61
N GLY A 104 -0.30 -6.22 -13.81
CA GLY A 104 0.25 -4.88 -13.58
C GLY A 104 -0.67 -3.95 -12.77
N VAL A 105 -1.60 -4.54 -12.01
CA VAL A 105 -2.56 -3.82 -11.17
C VAL A 105 -2.05 -3.79 -9.73
N ASP A 106 -1.94 -2.59 -9.17
CA ASP A 106 -1.54 -2.39 -7.78
C ASP A 106 -2.51 -3.08 -6.80
N VAL A 107 -1.97 -3.58 -5.70
CA VAL A 107 -2.74 -4.17 -4.59
C VAL A 107 -2.71 -3.23 -3.40
N GLN A 108 -3.84 -3.04 -2.73
CA GLN A 108 -3.90 -2.35 -1.45
C GLN A 108 -4.93 -3.01 -0.54
N TRP A 109 -4.53 -3.33 0.69
CA TRP A 109 -5.42 -3.76 1.76
C TRP A 109 -5.49 -2.69 2.83
N GLY A 110 -6.71 -2.42 3.29
CA GLY A 110 -6.99 -1.56 4.44
C GLY A 110 -7.70 -2.37 5.51
N ILE A 111 -7.19 -2.37 6.74
CA ILE A 111 -7.75 -3.14 7.85
C ILE A 111 -7.85 -2.26 9.09
N TRP A 112 -9.06 -2.18 9.66
CA TRP A 112 -9.28 -1.50 10.94
C TRP A 112 -8.76 -2.36 12.09
N LEU A 113 -8.01 -1.71 12.98
CA LEU A 113 -7.40 -2.33 14.15
C LEU A 113 -8.04 -1.78 15.43
N THR A 114 -7.87 -2.49 16.53
CA THR A 114 -8.24 -2.02 17.86
C THR A 114 -7.55 -0.70 18.21
N GLY A 115 -8.16 0.11 19.08
CA GLY A 115 -7.58 1.38 19.54
C GLY A 115 -7.66 2.51 18.51
N GLY A 116 -8.58 2.44 17.54
CA GLY A 116 -8.75 3.46 16.51
C GLY A 116 -7.61 3.50 15.48
N ARG A 117 -6.81 2.44 15.41
CA ARG A 117 -5.69 2.30 14.49
C ARG A 117 -6.14 1.72 13.15
N PHE A 118 -5.35 1.96 12.12
CA PHE A 118 -5.60 1.44 10.77
C PHE A 118 -4.30 0.94 10.15
N LEU A 119 -4.37 -0.19 9.47
CA LEU A 119 -3.28 -0.72 8.64
C LEU A 119 -3.60 -0.46 7.17
N THR A 120 -2.65 0.09 6.44
CA THR A 120 -2.58 -0.07 4.98
C THR A 120 -1.35 -0.89 4.63
N CYS A 121 -1.51 -1.92 3.81
CA CYS A 121 -0.38 -2.57 3.13
C CYS A 121 -0.69 -2.64 1.63
N GLY A 122 0.28 -2.25 0.81
CA GLY A 122 0.11 -2.22 -0.63
C GLY A 122 1.35 -2.67 -1.37
N VAL A 123 1.14 -3.21 -2.56
CA VAL A 123 2.17 -3.59 -3.52
C VAL A 123 1.88 -2.83 -4.79
N VAL A 124 2.84 -2.00 -5.21
CA VAL A 124 2.73 -1.16 -6.40
C VAL A 124 3.56 -1.75 -7.51
N CYS A 125 2.93 -2.01 -8.66
CA CYS A 125 3.60 -2.42 -9.88
C CYS A 125 4.35 -1.22 -10.43
N CYS A 126 5.64 -1.04 -10.13
CA CYS A 126 6.39 0.16 -10.52
C CYS A 126 6.67 0.24 -12.02
N SER A 127 6.99 -0.88 -12.66
CA SER A 127 7.28 -0.92 -14.10
C SER A 127 6.99 -2.31 -14.68
N PRO A 128 5.99 -2.44 -15.58
CA PRO A 128 4.96 -1.44 -15.91
C PRO A 128 3.95 -1.23 -14.75
N ASN A 129 3.36 -0.03 -14.64
CA ASN A 129 2.19 0.25 -13.80
C ASN A 129 0.97 0.51 -14.70
N ARG A 130 -0.19 -0.11 -14.42
CA ARG A 130 -1.39 0.08 -15.25
C ARG A 130 -2.17 1.38 -14.95
N HIS A 131 -1.93 2.00 -13.80
CA HIS A 131 -2.67 3.16 -13.29
C HIS A 131 -1.93 4.50 -13.43
N ALA A 132 -0.62 4.48 -13.70
CA ALA A 132 0.19 5.68 -13.86
C ALA A 132 1.47 5.40 -14.68
N ASP A 133 2.04 6.44 -15.28
CA ASP A 133 3.35 6.38 -15.94
C ASP A 133 4.39 7.16 -15.12
N TYR A 134 4.65 6.68 -13.90
CA TYR A 134 5.62 7.29 -12.99
C TYR A 134 6.98 6.61 -13.10
N ARG A 135 8.05 7.39 -12.90
CA ARG A 135 9.41 6.84 -12.78
C ARG A 135 9.52 6.02 -11.51
N CYS A 136 10.45 5.06 -11.53
CA CYS A 136 10.80 4.33 -10.32
C CYS A 136 11.44 5.27 -9.30
N PRO A 137 10.98 5.30 -8.04
CA PRO A 137 11.61 6.12 -7.01
C PRO A 137 12.99 5.60 -6.57
N ALA A 138 13.32 4.34 -6.85
CA ALA A 138 14.57 3.68 -6.47
C ALA A 138 15.58 3.50 -7.63
N SER A 139 15.31 4.09 -8.80
CA SER A 139 16.23 4.09 -9.95
C SER A 139 17.19 5.27 -9.95
#